data_AF-A0A7Y8HU80-F1
#
_entry.id   AF-A0A7Y8HU80-F1
#
_cell.length_a   1.000
_cell.length_b   1.000
_cell.length_c   1.000
_cell.angle_alpha   90.00
_cell.angle_beta   90.00
_cell.angle_gamma   90.00
#
_symmetry.space_group_name_H-M   'P 1'
#
loop_
_entity.id
_entity.type
_entity.pdbx_description
1 polymer ?
#
loop_
_entity_poly.entity_id
_entity_poly.type
_entity_poly.pdbx_seq_one_letter_code
_entity_poly.pdbx_strand_id
1 'polypeptide(L)' 'MKEIEKEEILNALLECKWVMSRAAKKLGITERMIAYKVKKYNIRKEEFKVKS' A
#
# COMPACT_ATOMS: atom_id res chain seq x y z
N MET A 1 -8.32 -13.58 -4.82
CA MET A 1 -7.08 -13.42 -4.04
C MET A 1 -6.30 -12.16 -4.38
N LYS A 2 -5.96 -11.88 -5.65
CA LYS A 2 -5.14 -10.68 -6.01
C LYS A 2 -5.77 -9.33 -5.64
N GLU A 3 -7.10 -9.22 -5.68
CA GLU A 3 -7.81 -7.97 -5.34
C GLU A 3 -7.80 -7.67 -3.84
N ILE A 4 -8.04 -8.68 -2.99
CA ILE A 4 -8.01 -8.56 -1.53
C ILE A 4 -6.63 -8.07 -1.08
N GLU A 5 -5.56 -8.69 -1.58
CA GLU A 5 -4.18 -8.28 -1.25
C GLU A 5 -3.88 -6.83 -1.69
N LYS A 6 -4.36 -6.42 -2.86
CA LYS A 6 -4.21 -5.04 -3.34
C LYS A 6 -4.95 -4.06 -2.42
N GLU A 7 -6.15 -4.41 -2.00
CA GLU A 7 -6.99 -3.58 -1.12
C GLU A 7 -6.39 -3.44 0.28
N GLU A 8 -5.87 -4.53 0.87
CA GLU A 8 -5.15 -4.49 2.14
C GLU A 8 -3.91 -3.59 2.10
N ILE A 9 -3.12 -3.68 1.02
CA ILE A 9 -1.95 -2.82 0.83
C ILE A 9 -2.36 -1.36 0.70
N LEU A 10 -3.41 -1.08 -0.08
CA LEU A 10 -3.93 0.26 -0.28
C LEU A 10 -4.43 0.86 1.04
N ASN A 11 -5.23 0.12 1.81
CA ASN A 11 -5.76 0.56 3.09
C ASN A 11 -4.62 0.83 4.09
N ALA A 12 -3.64 -0.06 4.17
CA ALA A 12 -2.46 0.15 5.03
C ALA A 12 -1.66 1.39 4.62
N LEU A 13 -1.51 1.66 3.32
CA LEU A 13 -0.86 2.87 2.82
C LEU A 13 -1.65 4.13 3.17
N LEU A 14 -2.97 4.14 2.98
CA LEU A 14 -3.83 5.28 3.30
C LEU A 14 -3.78 5.62 4.79
N GLU A 15 -3.98 4.62 5.67
CA GLU A 15 -3.92 4.79 7.12
C GLU A 15 -2.55 5.26 7.60
N CYS A 16 -1.48 4.82 6.94
CA CYS A 16 -0.11 5.21 7.25
C CYS A 16 0.34 6.50 6.53
N LYS A 17 -0.57 7.26 5.93
CA LYS A 17 -0.27 8.50 5.17
C LYS A 17 0.82 8.29 4.09
N TRP A 18 0.79 7.12 3.44
CA TRP A 18 1.73 6.67 2.42
C TRP A 18 3.17 6.43 2.90
N VAL A 19 3.38 6.26 4.21
CA VAL A 19 4.68 5.86 4.76
C VAL A 19 4.84 4.33 4.63
N MET A 20 5.63 3.89 3.66
CA MET A 20 5.79 2.46 3.32
C MET A 20 6.29 1.60 4.49
N SER A 21 7.28 2.08 5.24
CA SER A 21 7.79 1.37 6.43
C SER A 21 6.71 1.13 7.49
N ARG A 22 5.81 2.10 7.70
CA ARG A 22 4.67 1.97 8.63
C ARG A 22 3.61 1.01 8.10
N ALA A 23 3.29 1.10 6.81
CA ALA A 23 2.33 0.20 6.16
C ALA A 23 2.85 -1.25 6.16
N ALA A 24 4.13 -1.46 5.86
CA ALA A 24 4.79 -2.77 5.94
C ALA A 24 4.71 -3.36 7.34
N LYS A 25 5.05 -2.56 8.38
CA LYS A 25 4.95 -2.98 9.78
C LYS A 25 3.52 -3.36 10.16
N LYS A 26 2.51 -2.61 9.69
CA LYS A 26 1.08 -2.90 9.93
C LYS A 26 0.65 -4.22 9.28
N LEU A 27 1.15 -4.51 8.07
CA LEU A 27 0.85 -5.74 7.32
C LEU A 27 1.70 -6.95 7.75
N GLY A 28 2.62 -6.79 8.70
CA GLY A 28 3.50 -7.88 9.14
C GLY A 28 4.52 -8.32 8.09
N ILE A 29 4.88 -7.44 7.15
CA ILE A 29 5.85 -7.72 6.07
C ILE A 29 7.02 -6.75 6.10
N THR A 30 8.04 -7.03 5.29
CA THR A 30 9.18 -6.14 5.13
C THR A 30 8.85 -4.96 4.22
N GLU A 31 9.56 -3.85 4.38
CA GLU A 31 9.43 -2.68 3.51
C GLU A 31 9.75 -3.00 2.04
N ARG A 32 10.72 -3.90 1.80
CA ARG A 32 11.02 -4.39 0.44
C ARG A 32 9.84 -5.14 -0.18
N MET A 33 9.14 -5.95 0.61
CA MET A 33 7.99 -6.71 0.14
C MET A 33 6.84 -5.79 -0.24
N ILE A 34 6.49 -4.79 0.59
CA ILE A 34 5.43 -3.84 0.23
C ILE A 34 5.82 -3.02 -1.01
N ALA A 35 7.07 -2.59 -1.14
CA ALA A 35 7.53 -1.84 -2.32
C ALA A 35 7.38 -2.66 -3.61
N TYR A 36 7.72 -3.96 -3.57
CA TYR A 36 7.50 -4.86 -4.69
C TYR A 36 6.02 -4.99 -5.04
N LYS A 37 5.14 -5.17 -4.05
CA LYS A 37 3.70 -5.33 -4.28
C LYS A 37 3.05 -4.03 -4.78
N VAL A 38 3.46 -2.87 -4.28
CA VAL A 38 3.04 -1.55 -4.77
C VAL A 38 3.38 -1.39 -6.25
N LYS A 39 4.60 -1.77 -6.65
CA LYS A 39 5.01 -1.76 -8.07
C LYS A 39 4.21 -2.77 -8.89
N LYS A 40 4.06 -4.01 -8.39
CA LYS A 40 3.32 -5.10 -9.05
C LYS A 40 1.86 -4.73 -9.31
N TYR A 41 1.22 -4.03 -8.37
CA TYR A 41 -0.19 -3.62 -8.47
C TYR A 41 -0.40 -2.20 -8.99
N ASN A 42 0.69 -1.52 -9.37
CA ASN A 42 0.68 -0.14 -9.86
C ASN A 42 -0.12 0.80 -8.92
N ILE A 43 0.08 0.69 -7.60
CA ILE A 43 -0.58 1.54 -6.61
C ILE A 43 0.12 2.90 -6.59
N ARG A 44 -0.60 3.99 -6.88
CA ARG A 44 -0.06 5.35 -7.00
C ARG A 44 -0.76 6.30 -6.05
N LYS A 45 -0.01 7.23 -5.43
CA LYS A 45 -0.57 8.19 -4.46
C LYS A 45 -1.46 9.23 -5.14
N GLU A 46 -1.12 9.58 -6.37
CA GLU A 46 -1.74 10.60 -7.20
C GLU A 46 -3.21 10.24 -7.51
N GLU A 47 -3.50 8.95 -7.72
CA GLU A 47 -4.86 8.45 -7.98
C GLU A 47 -5.81 8.67 -6.78
N PHE A 48 -5.28 8.86 -5.57
CA PHE A 48 -6.07 9.00 -4.34
C PHE A 48 -6.10 10.43 -3.79
N LYS A 49 -5.40 11.38 -4.41
CA LYS A 49 -5.48 12.81 -4.05
C LYS A 49 -6.78 13.49 -4.53
N VAL A 50 -7.53 12.84 -5.42
CA VAL A 50 -8.71 13.42 -6.09
C VAL A 50 -10.03 13.15 -5.31
N LYS A 51 -9.96 12.59 -4.10
CA LYS A 51 -11.14 12.22 -3.29
C LYS A 51 -11.28 13.00 -1.98
N SER A 52 -10.64 14.16 -1.84
CA SER A 52 -10.80 15.06 -0.67
C SER A 52 -11.43 16.37 -1.08
#